data_AF-A0A8E6P2D2-F1
#
_entry.id   AF-A0A8E6P2D2-F1
#
_cell.length_a   1.000
_cell.length_b   1.000
_cell.length_c   1.000
_cell.angle_alpha   90.00
_cell.angle_beta   90.00
_cell.angle_gamma   90.00
#
_symmetry.space_group_name_H-M   'P 1'
#
loop_
_entity.id
_entity.type
_entity.pdbx_description
1 polymer ?
#
loop_
_entity_poly.entity_id
_entity_poly.type
_entity_poly.pdbx_seq_one_letter_code
_entity_poly.pdbx_strand_id
1 'polypeptide(L)'
;MTTLTFEIAGVKKLLEELRSAERFNATIEQLFEPSNYPGGTPLNEEGKTEVEMNQTGGIFWPSSKHIDPARLTPQILLVKDHGVYLITNASLDGTPVSRDTVVYARGMNPSVDDEWYDEAEEALGGDDSSVSIPVAWFELALKKKFNAFSIKVSPTKITLVNG
;
A
#
# COMPACT_ATOMS: atom_id res chain seq x y z
N MET A 1 -1.60 -15.61 13.22
CA MET A 1 -1.58 -15.22 11.79
C MET A 1 -3.02 -15.06 11.36
N THR A 2 -3.44 -13.84 11.11
CA THR A 2 -4.81 -13.51 10.74
C THR A 2 -4.94 -13.61 9.23
N THR A 3 -6.10 -14.06 8.72
CA THR A 3 -6.35 -14.14 7.28
C THR A 3 -7.24 -12.99 6.87
N LEU A 4 -6.70 -12.08 6.06
CA LEU A 4 -7.49 -11.00 5.44
C LEU A 4 -8.00 -11.50 4.09
N THR A 5 -9.28 -11.30 3.81
CA THR A 5 -9.93 -11.73 2.58
C THR A 5 -10.66 -10.58 1.92
N PHE A 6 -10.46 -10.42 0.61
CA PHE A 6 -10.96 -9.32 -0.20
C PHE A 6 -11.79 -9.86 -1.37
N GLU A 7 -12.87 -9.16 -1.70
CA GLU A 7 -13.72 -9.53 -2.83
C GLU A 7 -12.95 -9.43 -4.16
N ILE A 8 -13.03 -10.48 -4.97
CA ILE A 8 -12.23 -10.57 -6.21
C ILE A 8 -12.63 -9.48 -7.23
N ALA A 9 -13.89 -9.04 -7.20
CA ALA A 9 -14.38 -7.95 -8.05
C ALA A 9 -13.66 -6.63 -7.74
N GLY A 10 -13.44 -6.32 -6.46
CA GLY A 10 -12.68 -5.14 -6.05
C GLY A 10 -11.21 -5.25 -6.47
N VAL A 11 -10.58 -6.41 -6.26
CA VAL A 11 -9.20 -6.67 -6.70
C VAL A 11 -9.03 -6.45 -8.20
N LYS A 12 -10.01 -6.88 -9.00
CA LYS A 12 -10.01 -6.64 -10.44
C LYS A 12 -10.00 -5.14 -10.77
N LYS A 13 -10.83 -4.33 -10.08
CA LYS A 13 -10.85 -2.87 -10.24
C LYS A 13 -9.49 -2.23 -9.92
N LEU A 14 -8.82 -2.66 -8.84
CA LEU A 14 -7.49 -2.13 -8.49
C LEU A 14 -6.45 -2.41 -9.57
N LEU A 15 -6.47 -3.61 -10.16
CA LEU A 15 -5.57 -3.95 -11.25
C LEU A 15 -5.89 -3.19 -12.55
N GLU A 16 -7.17 -2.94 -12.82
CA GLU A 16 -7.59 -2.09 -13.95
C GLU A 16 -7.14 -0.63 -13.74
N GLU A 17 -7.28 -0.09 -12.53
CA GLU A 17 -6.81 1.25 -12.16
C GLU A 17 -5.29 1.37 -12.39
N LEU A 18 -4.50 0.44 -11.85
CA LEU A 18 -3.04 0.43 -12.04
C LEU A 18 -2.62 0.35 -13.52
N ARG A 19 -3.34 -0.41 -14.34
CA ARG A 19 -3.05 -0.55 -15.78
C ARG A 19 -3.40 0.69 -16.58
N SER A 20 -4.39 1.46 -16.13
CA SER A 20 -4.83 2.70 -16.78
C SER A 20 -4.01 3.92 -16.35
N ALA A 21 -3.30 3.82 -15.22
CA ALA A 21 -2.55 4.94 -14.66
C ALA A 21 -1.24 5.19 -15.42
N GLU A 22 -1.00 6.46 -15.76
CA GLU A 22 0.26 6.91 -16.37
C GLU A 22 1.27 7.42 -15.34
N ARG A 23 0.80 7.73 -14.12
CA ARG A 23 1.59 8.33 -13.04
C ARG A 23 1.25 7.66 -11.72
N PHE A 24 2.24 7.65 -10.82
CA PHE A 24 2.13 7.05 -9.50
C PHE A 24 2.59 8.03 -8.42
N ASN A 25 2.02 7.91 -7.23
CA ASN A 25 2.50 8.59 -6.04
C ASN A 25 3.49 7.67 -5.32
N ALA A 26 4.55 8.26 -4.75
CA ALA A 26 5.53 7.49 -3.98
C ALA A 26 4.87 6.89 -2.73
N THR A 27 5.07 5.59 -2.54
CA THR A 27 4.70 4.89 -1.30
C THR A 27 5.81 5.02 -0.25
N ILE A 28 5.52 4.67 1.00
CA ILE A 28 6.55 4.72 2.08
C ILE A 28 7.79 3.92 1.69
N GLU A 29 7.63 2.69 1.21
CA GLU A 29 8.76 1.87 0.76
C GLU A 29 9.53 2.53 -0.39
N GLN A 30 8.83 3.14 -1.36
CA GLN A 30 9.46 3.82 -2.48
C GLN A 30 10.20 5.11 -2.07
N LEU A 31 9.80 5.76 -0.98
CA LEU A 31 10.53 6.91 -0.42
C LEU A 31 11.92 6.53 0.09
N PHE A 32 12.09 5.33 0.63
CA PHE A 32 13.38 4.88 1.15
C PHE A 32 14.25 4.15 0.12
N GLU A 33 13.72 3.88 -1.07
CA GLU A 33 14.43 3.18 -2.14
C GLU A 33 15.38 4.13 -2.89
N PRO A 34 16.71 4.00 -2.76
CA PRO A 34 17.66 4.95 -3.33
C PRO A 34 17.59 5.02 -4.86
N SER A 35 17.24 3.92 -5.52
CA SER A 35 17.12 3.88 -6.97
C SER A 35 16.02 4.79 -7.53
N ASN A 36 15.06 5.24 -6.71
CA ASN A 36 14.03 6.20 -7.12
C ASN A 36 14.54 7.66 -7.20
N TYR A 37 15.72 7.95 -6.66
CA TYR A 37 16.30 9.30 -6.65
C TYR A 37 17.32 9.45 -7.79
N PRO A 38 17.34 10.58 -8.52
CA PRO A 38 18.30 10.81 -9.62
C PRO A 38 19.76 10.54 -9.24
N GLY A 39 20.16 10.94 -8.02
CA GLY A 39 21.51 10.74 -7.47
C GLY A 39 21.72 9.42 -6.73
N GLY A 40 20.72 8.54 -6.65
CA GLY A 40 20.84 7.25 -5.96
C GLY A 40 20.89 7.37 -4.43
N THR A 41 20.37 8.45 -3.84
CA THR A 41 20.36 8.66 -2.39
C THR A 41 19.06 9.36 -1.99
N PRO A 42 18.30 8.81 -1.01
CA PRO A 42 17.11 9.47 -0.49
C PRO A 42 17.43 10.83 0.13
N LEU A 43 16.60 11.81 -0.19
CA LEU A 43 16.71 13.18 0.32
C LEU A 43 15.45 13.56 1.08
N ASN A 44 15.62 14.30 2.16
CA ASN A 44 14.52 14.90 2.90
C ASN A 44 13.93 16.11 2.18
N GLU A 45 12.95 16.77 2.77
CA GLU A 45 12.27 17.94 2.17
C GLU A 45 13.25 19.08 1.79
N GLU A 46 14.28 19.31 2.61
CA GLU A 46 15.32 20.33 2.39
C GLU A 46 16.42 19.88 1.42
N GLY A 47 16.38 18.65 0.89
CA GLY A 47 17.39 18.13 -0.02
C GLY A 47 18.65 17.60 0.68
N LYS A 48 18.55 17.27 1.98
CA LYS A 48 19.63 16.68 2.77
C LYS A 48 19.51 15.17 2.85
N THR A 49 20.65 14.51 2.92
CA THR A 49 20.80 13.07 3.17
C THR A 49 20.62 12.73 4.65
N GLU A 50 20.36 11.45 4.95
CA GLU A 50 20.31 10.96 6.33
C GLU A 50 21.62 11.22 7.09
N VAL A 51 22.77 11.09 6.42
CA VAL A 51 24.09 11.34 7.01
C VAL A 51 24.23 12.79 7.48
N GLU A 52 23.81 13.75 6.65
CA GLU A 52 23.86 15.17 7.00
C GLU A 52 22.91 15.50 8.16
N MET A 53 21.72 14.89 8.19
CA MET A 53 20.77 15.08 9.28
C MET A 53 21.31 14.54 10.60
N ASN A 54 21.88 13.33 10.58
CA ASN A 54 22.48 12.70 11.77
C ASN A 54 23.64 13.51 12.35
N GLN A 55 24.46 14.15 11.53
CA GLN A 55 25.55 15.03 11.99
C GLN A 55 25.04 16.28 12.73
N THR A 56 23.84 16.73 12.41
CA THR A 56 23.20 17.88 13.07
C THR A 56 22.26 17.48 14.21
N GLY A 57 22.13 16.17 14.48
CA GLY A 57 21.17 15.63 15.45
C GLY A 57 19.70 15.77 15.02
N GLY A 58 19.45 16.02 13.73
CA GLY A 58 18.11 16.14 13.19
C GLY A 58 17.53 14.79 12.75
N ILE A 59 16.21 14.74 12.61
CA ILE A 59 15.48 13.54 12.15
C ILE A 59 15.46 13.54 10.62
N PHE A 60 15.84 12.42 10.02
CA PHE A 60 15.71 12.21 8.59
C PHE A 60 14.35 11.60 8.23
N TRP A 61 13.66 12.22 7.27
CA TRP A 61 12.49 11.66 6.62
C TRP A 61 12.56 11.95 5.11
N PRO A 62 12.56 10.93 4.24
CA PRO A 62 12.65 11.14 2.80
C PRO A 62 11.41 11.84 2.24
N SER A 63 11.62 12.73 1.28
CA SER A 63 10.55 13.45 0.58
C SER A 63 10.41 12.96 -0.86
N SER A 64 9.17 12.83 -1.32
CA SER A 64 8.83 12.50 -2.70
C SER A 64 9.20 13.60 -3.69
N LYS A 65 9.42 14.83 -3.21
CA LYS A 65 9.83 15.99 -4.01
C LYS A 65 11.12 15.77 -4.81
N HIS A 66 12.01 14.92 -4.30
CA HIS A 66 13.31 14.64 -4.93
C HIS A 66 13.36 13.29 -5.67
N ILE A 67 12.24 12.57 -5.71
CA ILE A 67 12.11 11.34 -6.50
C ILE A 67 11.94 11.71 -7.97
N ASP A 68 12.54 10.89 -8.83
CA ASP A 68 12.24 10.88 -10.26
C ASP A 68 10.91 10.14 -10.50
N PRO A 69 9.82 10.82 -10.89
CA PRO A 69 8.51 10.17 -11.02
C PRO A 69 8.50 9.04 -12.04
N ALA A 70 9.41 9.06 -13.03
CA ALA A 70 9.51 8.00 -14.03
C ALA A 70 10.07 6.67 -13.46
N ARG A 71 10.61 6.70 -12.24
CA ARG A 71 11.15 5.51 -11.55
C ARG A 71 10.13 4.85 -10.63
N LEU A 72 9.02 5.53 -10.34
CA LEU A 72 7.96 4.97 -9.52
C LEU A 72 7.27 3.82 -10.25
N THR A 73 7.05 2.73 -9.52
CA THR A 73 6.39 1.53 -10.03
C THR A 73 4.98 1.38 -9.46
N PRO A 74 4.06 0.73 -10.19
CA PRO A 74 2.72 0.45 -9.70
C PRO A 74 2.76 -0.48 -8.48
N GLN A 75 2.02 -0.14 -7.44
CA GLN A 75 1.90 -0.89 -6.20
C GLN A 75 0.44 -0.94 -5.73
N ILE A 76 0.07 -2.06 -5.08
CA ILE A 76 -1.16 -2.17 -4.30
C ILE A 76 -0.76 -2.20 -2.83
N LEU A 77 -1.37 -1.33 -2.04
CA LEU A 77 -1.07 -1.15 -0.63
C LEU A 77 -2.13 -1.83 0.22
N LEU A 78 -1.72 -2.62 1.20
CA LEU A 78 -2.56 -2.97 2.35
C LEU A 78 -2.44 -1.84 3.37
N VAL A 79 -3.57 -1.22 3.69
CA VAL A 79 -3.65 -0.10 4.62
C VAL A 79 -4.49 -0.50 5.83
N LYS A 80 -4.01 -0.16 7.02
CA LYS A 80 -4.82 -0.05 8.23
C LYS A 80 -4.86 1.42 8.64
N ASP A 81 -6.07 1.92 8.78
CA ASP A 81 -6.42 3.27 9.24
C ASP A 81 -7.91 3.20 9.66
N HIS A 82 -8.82 3.89 8.97
CA HIS A 82 -10.25 3.73 9.12
C HIS A 82 -10.74 2.46 8.40
N GLY A 83 -10.47 1.31 9.03
CA GLY A 83 -10.68 -0.03 8.51
C GLY A 83 -9.38 -0.68 8.00
N VAL A 84 -9.52 -1.86 7.40
CA VAL A 84 -8.41 -2.57 6.72
C VAL A 84 -8.77 -2.78 5.27
N TYR A 85 -7.97 -2.24 4.36
CA TYR A 85 -8.34 -2.18 2.95
C TYR A 85 -7.14 -2.17 2.00
N LEU A 86 -7.43 -2.39 0.73
CA LEU A 86 -6.47 -2.26 -0.37
C LEU A 86 -6.78 -1.01 -1.20
N ILE A 87 -5.72 -0.27 -1.56
CA ILE A 87 -5.74 0.82 -2.54
C ILE A 87 -4.52 0.72 -3.46
N THR A 88 -4.51 1.48 -4.55
CA THR A 88 -3.34 1.60 -5.42
C THR A 88 -2.54 2.86 -5.11
N ASN A 89 -1.29 2.93 -5.57
CA ASN A 89 -0.52 4.17 -5.61
C ASN A 89 -0.73 4.98 -6.90
N ALA A 90 -1.76 4.68 -7.70
CA ALA A 90 -2.06 5.41 -8.93
C ALA A 90 -2.35 6.89 -8.64
N SER A 91 -1.71 7.78 -9.40
CA SER A 91 -1.93 9.22 -9.32
C SER A 91 -2.99 9.62 -10.36
N LEU A 92 -4.25 9.55 -9.92
CA LEU A 92 -5.44 9.85 -10.70
C LEU A 92 -6.26 10.95 -10.01
N ASP A 93 -7.11 11.63 -10.77
CA ASP A 93 -8.02 12.65 -10.23
C ASP A 93 -9.01 12.04 -9.22
N GLY A 94 -9.31 12.79 -8.16
CA GLY A 94 -10.16 12.34 -7.06
C GLY A 94 -9.42 11.50 -6.01
N THR A 95 -10.16 11.08 -4.98
CA THR A 95 -9.68 10.15 -3.95
C THR A 95 -10.02 8.70 -4.34
N PRO A 96 -9.32 7.69 -3.78
CA PRO A 96 -9.71 6.29 -3.97
C PRO A 96 -11.19 6.02 -3.66
N VAL A 97 -11.74 6.68 -2.62
CA VAL A 97 -13.16 6.60 -2.27
C VAL A 97 -14.04 7.11 -3.41
N SER A 98 -13.74 8.29 -3.97
CA SER A 98 -14.52 8.87 -5.07
C SER A 98 -14.45 8.07 -6.37
N ARG A 99 -13.42 7.24 -6.52
CA ARG A 99 -13.22 6.34 -7.67
C ARG A 99 -13.74 4.92 -7.43
N ASP A 100 -14.27 4.63 -6.24
CA ASP A 100 -14.68 3.27 -5.84
C ASP A 100 -13.53 2.24 -5.96
N THR A 101 -12.33 2.66 -5.55
CA THR A 101 -11.09 1.86 -5.54
C THR A 101 -10.51 1.66 -4.15
N VAL A 102 -11.38 1.67 -3.13
CA VAL A 102 -11.08 1.18 -1.78
C VAL A 102 -11.69 -0.20 -1.61
N VAL A 103 -10.86 -1.23 -1.42
CA VAL A 103 -11.33 -2.61 -1.29
C VAL A 103 -11.08 -3.09 0.13
N TYR A 104 -12.10 -3.01 0.98
CA TYR A 104 -12.02 -3.48 2.35
C TYR A 104 -11.86 -4.99 2.46
N ALA A 105 -11.10 -5.43 3.45
CA ALA A 105 -11.13 -6.80 3.92
C ALA A 105 -12.51 -7.09 4.53
N ARG A 106 -13.00 -8.32 4.38
CA ARG A 106 -14.26 -8.77 5.00
C ARG A 106 -14.22 -8.56 6.51
N GLY A 107 -15.27 -7.97 7.08
CA GLY A 107 -15.38 -7.69 8.51
C GLY A 107 -14.62 -6.43 8.96
N MET A 108 -13.97 -5.72 8.03
CA MET A 108 -13.07 -4.60 8.35
C MET A 108 -13.51 -3.29 7.66
N ASN A 109 -14.76 -3.20 7.22
CA ASN A 109 -15.32 -2.01 6.59
C ASN A 109 -16.14 -1.19 7.61
N PRO A 110 -15.67 0.01 8.02
CA PRO A 110 -16.34 0.83 9.02
C PRO A 110 -17.76 1.28 8.66
N SER A 111 -18.14 1.20 7.39
CA SER A 111 -19.47 1.61 6.93
C SER A 111 -20.53 0.53 7.12
N VAL A 112 -20.13 -0.73 7.35
CA VAL A 112 -21.06 -1.88 7.38
C VAL A 112 -20.76 -2.90 8.48
N ASP A 113 -19.53 -2.94 9.00
CA ASP A 113 -19.09 -3.87 10.03
C ASP A 113 -18.94 -3.12 11.35
N ASP A 114 -19.79 -3.38 12.34
CA ASP A 114 -19.79 -2.65 13.63
C ASP A 114 -18.53 -2.92 14.47
N GLU A 115 -17.99 -4.14 14.42
CA GLU A 115 -16.83 -4.60 15.20
C GLU A 115 -15.48 -4.40 14.46
N TRP A 116 -15.48 -3.65 13.36
CA TRP A 116 -14.30 -3.49 12.48
C TRP A 116 -13.04 -3.05 13.22
N TYR A 117 -13.19 -2.20 14.26
CA TYR A 117 -12.06 -1.61 14.98
C TYR A 117 -11.31 -2.67 15.78
N ASP A 118 -12.04 -3.43 16.60
CA ASP A 118 -11.47 -4.50 17.44
C ASP A 118 -10.86 -5.60 16.55
N GLU A 119 -11.56 -5.97 15.48
CA GLU A 119 -11.07 -6.94 14.48
C GLU A 119 -9.79 -6.44 13.77
N ALA A 120 -9.72 -5.16 13.41
CA ALA A 120 -8.54 -4.56 12.79
C ALA A 120 -7.35 -4.49 13.76
N GLU A 121 -7.58 -4.13 15.01
CA GLU A 121 -6.56 -4.13 16.07
C GLU A 121 -6.03 -5.54 16.34
N GLU A 122 -6.90 -6.55 16.41
CA GLU A 122 -6.49 -7.94 16.58
C GLU A 122 -5.66 -8.42 15.36
N ALA A 123 -6.03 -8.00 14.16
CA ALA A 123 -5.37 -8.44 12.93
C ALA A 123 -4.00 -7.80 12.71
N LEU A 124 -3.85 -6.50 12.98
CA LEU A 124 -2.71 -5.69 12.53
C LEU A 124 -2.11 -4.78 13.63
N GLY A 125 -2.66 -4.78 14.84
CA GLY A 125 -2.21 -3.94 15.96
C GLY A 125 -2.85 -2.54 15.97
N GLY A 126 -2.50 -1.71 16.96
CA GLY A 126 -3.15 -0.41 17.19
C GLY A 126 -2.76 0.68 16.18
N ASP A 127 -1.55 0.65 15.64
CA ASP A 127 -1.01 1.74 14.82
C ASP A 127 -1.58 1.76 13.38
N ASP A 128 -1.61 2.95 12.78
CA ASP A 128 -1.86 3.12 11.35
C ASP A 128 -0.67 2.62 10.55
N SER A 129 -0.93 1.92 9.45
CA SER A 129 0.14 1.32 8.65
C SER A 129 -0.23 1.17 7.18
N SER A 130 0.80 1.11 6.34
CA SER A 130 0.69 0.80 4.93
C SER A 130 1.89 -0.04 4.49
N VAL A 131 1.61 -1.10 3.75
CA VAL A 131 2.64 -2.02 3.23
C VAL A 131 2.30 -2.44 1.80
N SER A 132 3.31 -2.53 0.94
CA SER A 132 3.10 -2.98 -0.44
C SER A 132 2.87 -4.48 -0.51
N ILE A 133 1.82 -4.87 -1.19
CA ILE A 133 1.56 -6.27 -1.55
C ILE A 133 2.00 -6.48 -3.00
N PRO A 134 2.77 -7.55 -3.31
CA PRO A 134 3.24 -7.79 -4.67
C PRO A 134 2.09 -7.84 -5.69
N VAL A 135 2.11 -6.95 -6.70
CA VAL A 135 1.07 -6.88 -7.75
C VAL A 135 0.87 -8.23 -8.43
N ALA A 136 1.95 -8.97 -8.66
CA ALA A 136 1.91 -10.31 -9.25
C ALA A 136 1.03 -11.32 -8.50
N TRP A 137 0.81 -11.14 -7.19
CA TRP A 137 -0.08 -12.02 -6.41
C TRP A 137 -1.55 -11.82 -6.77
N PHE A 138 -1.97 -10.57 -7.00
CA PHE A 138 -3.32 -10.25 -7.46
C PHE A 138 -3.54 -10.75 -8.89
N GLU A 139 -2.55 -10.58 -9.76
CA GLU A 139 -2.60 -11.11 -11.12
C GLU A 139 -2.69 -12.64 -11.13
N LEU A 140 -1.95 -13.30 -10.23
CA LEU A 140 -2.02 -14.75 -10.05
C LEU A 140 -3.41 -15.19 -9.60
N ALA A 141 -4.02 -14.51 -8.62
CA ALA A 141 -5.36 -14.82 -8.13
C ALA A 141 -6.42 -14.70 -9.25
N LEU A 142 -6.36 -13.64 -10.07
CA LEU A 142 -7.25 -13.50 -11.24
C LEU A 142 -6.99 -14.58 -12.29
N LYS A 143 -5.72 -14.87 -12.60
CA LYS A 143 -5.33 -15.90 -13.58
C LYS A 143 -5.80 -17.29 -13.15
N LYS A 144 -5.75 -17.58 -11.85
CA LYS A 144 -6.22 -18.84 -11.24
C LYS A 144 -7.72 -18.86 -10.97
N LYS A 145 -8.44 -17.76 -11.23
CA LYS A 145 -9.88 -17.63 -11.02
C LYS A 145 -10.29 -17.90 -9.58
N PHE A 146 -9.53 -17.39 -8.63
CA PHE A 146 -9.92 -17.45 -7.22
C PHE A 146 -11.24 -16.70 -7.01
N ASN A 147 -12.08 -17.19 -6.10
CA ASN A 147 -13.35 -16.54 -5.76
C ASN A 147 -13.13 -15.27 -4.92
N ALA A 148 -12.00 -15.20 -4.20
CA ALA A 148 -11.58 -14.08 -3.38
C ALA A 148 -10.05 -14.02 -3.35
N PHE A 149 -9.49 -12.86 -3.02
CA PHE A 149 -8.07 -12.72 -2.75
C PHE A 149 -7.84 -12.77 -1.24
N SER A 150 -6.96 -13.66 -0.78
CA SER A 150 -6.68 -13.81 0.65
C SER A 150 -5.18 -13.80 0.92
N ILE A 151 -4.80 -13.14 2.01
CA ILE A 151 -3.43 -13.11 2.53
C ILE A 151 -3.44 -13.46 4.02
N LYS A 152 -2.38 -14.13 4.47
CA LYS A 152 -2.10 -14.30 5.90
C LYS A 152 -1.12 -13.23 6.34
N VAL A 153 -1.44 -12.56 7.43
CA VAL A 153 -0.65 -11.50 8.03
C VAL A 153 -0.19 -11.88 9.44
N SER A 154 1.02 -11.47 9.78
CA SER A 154 1.58 -11.42 11.12
C SER A 154 2.46 -10.16 11.23
N PRO A 155 2.91 -9.78 12.44
CA PRO A 155 3.70 -8.56 12.63
C PRO A 155 4.96 -8.45 11.75
N THR A 156 5.48 -9.57 11.25
CA THR A 156 6.74 -9.65 10.50
C THR A 156 6.63 -10.35 9.15
N LYS A 157 5.43 -10.78 8.74
CA LYS A 157 5.27 -11.60 7.53
C LYS A 157 3.89 -11.50 6.90
N ILE A 158 3.88 -11.40 5.58
CA ILE A 158 2.68 -11.53 4.75
C ILE A 158 2.90 -12.65 3.75
N THR A 159 1.90 -13.51 3.58
CA THR A 159 1.92 -14.59 2.58
C THR A 159 0.61 -14.69 1.83
N LEU A 160 0.67 -14.90 0.52
CA LEU A 160 -0.48 -15.27 -0.29
C LEU A 160 -1.09 -16.60 0.20
N VAL A 161 -2.42 -16.63 0.34
CA VAL A 161 -3.16 -17.88 0.49
C VAL A 161 -3.46 -18.41 -0.90
N ASN A 162 -2.86 -19.55 -1.25
CA ASN A 162 -3.21 -20.24 -2.48
C ASN A 162 -4.60 -20.87 -2.29
N GLY A 163 -5.55 -20.49 -3.16
CA GLY A 163 -6.87 -21.09 -3.25
C GLY A 163 -6.85 -22.54 -3.69
#